data_AF-Q6MRN9-F1
#
_entry.id   AF-Q6MRN9-F1
#
_cell.length_a   1.000
_cell.length_b   1.000
_cell.length_c   1.000
_cell.angle_alpha   90.00
_cell.angle_beta   90.00
_cell.angle_gamma   90.00
#
_symmetry.space_group_name_H-M   'P 1'
#
loop_
_entity.id
_entity.type
_entity.pdbx_description
1 polymer ?
#
loop_
_entity_poly.entity_id
_entity_poly.type
_entity_poly.pdbx_seq_one_letter_code
_entity_poly.pdbx_strand_id
1 'polypeptide(L)' 'MGNNLAKTVVAATGLPQDPVEREFNSLLEKHGKNPDSLTLEELREVMAEYLQMVFLEMHVEDGAESA' A
#
# COMPACT_ATOMS: atom_id res chain seq x y z
N MET A 1 10.17 -9.81 13.17
CA MET A 1 8.92 -9.12 13.56
C MET A 1 8.27 -8.42 12.37
N GLY A 2 9.00 -7.77 11.47
CA GLY A 2 8.43 -7.11 10.27
C GLY A 2 7.73 -8.06 9.29
N ASN A 3 8.29 -9.25 9.02
CA ASN A 3 7.66 -10.23 8.12
C ASN A 3 6.22 -10.61 8.57
N ASN A 4 5.96 -10.63 9.88
CA ASN A 4 4.61 -10.88 10.40
C ASN A 4 3.67 -9.70 10.16
N LEU A 5 4.19 -8.47 10.15
CA LEU A 5 3.39 -7.27 9.94
C LEU A 5 2.91 -7.18 8.49
N ALA A 6 3.81 -7.38 7.52
CA ALA A 6 3.48 -7.41 6.10
C ALA A 6 2.38 -8.45 5.80
N LYS A 7 2.57 -9.69 6.27
CA LYS A 7 1.59 -10.77 6.10
C LYS A 7 0.25 -10.48 6.78
N THR A 8 0.27 -9.85 7.95
CA THR A 8 -0.96 -9.46 8.66
C THR A 8 -1.75 -8.44 7.86
N VAL A 9 -1.09 -7.43 7.28
CA VAL A 9 -1.75 -6.41 6.46
C VAL A 9 -2.35 -7.02 5.21
N VAL A 10 -1.57 -7.83 4.47
CA VAL A 10 -2.04 -8.53 3.26
C VAL A 10 -3.30 -9.35 3.58
N ALA A 11 -3.27 -10.16 4.65
CA ALA A 11 -4.40 -10.97 5.07
C ALA A 11 -5.61 -10.15 5.54
N ALA A 12 -5.39 -8.97 6.12
CA ALA A 12 -6.44 -8.11 6.65
C ALA A 12 -7.25 -7.39 5.56
N THR A 13 -6.74 -7.30 4.32
CA THR A 13 -7.45 -6.64 3.21
C THR A 13 -8.75 -7.34 2.81
N GLY A 14 -8.89 -8.65 3.07
CA GLY A 14 -10.00 -9.46 2.57
C GLY A 14 -9.98 -9.68 1.05
N LEU A 15 -8.90 -9.28 0.37
CA LEU A 15 -8.68 -9.42 -1.06
C LEU A 15 -7.79 -10.65 -1.35
N PRO A 16 -7.69 -11.09 -2.63
CA PRO A 16 -6.79 -12.18 -2.99
C PRO A 16 -5.34 -11.88 -2.59
N GLN A 17 -4.68 -12.82 -1.90
CA GLN A 17 -3.38 -12.55 -1.27
C GLN A 17 -2.27 -12.22 -2.28
N ASP A 18 -2.08 -13.04 -3.32
CA ASP A 18 -0.98 -12.88 -4.29
C ASP A 18 -0.91 -11.52 -4.99
N PRO A 19 -2.02 -10.92 -5.49
CA PRO A 19 -1.95 -9.58 -6.08
C PRO A 19 -1.72 -8.49 -5.02
N VAL A 20 -2.31 -8.64 -3.82
CA VAL A 20 -2.13 -7.68 -2.72
C VAL A 20 -0.69 -7.69 -2.22
N GLU A 21 -0.10 -8.87 -2.05
CA GLU A 21 1.29 -9.01 -1.61
C GLU A 21 2.26 -8.41 -2.63
N ARG A 22 2.02 -8.62 -3.93
CA ARG A 22 2.83 -8.00 -4.99
C ARG A 22 2.75 -6.48 -4.98
N GLU A 23 1.54 -5.93 -4.89
CA GLU A 23 1.35 -4.48 -4.83
C GLU A 23 1.98 -3.90 -3.55
N PHE A 24 1.71 -4.51 -2.41
CA PHE A 24 2.24 -4.07 -1.12
C PHE A 24 3.77 -4.10 -1.08
N ASN A 25 4.40 -5.16 -1.57
CA ASN A 25 5.87 -5.22 -1.66
C ASN A 25 6.41 -4.15 -2.61
N SER A 26 5.73 -3.89 -3.74
CA SER A 26 6.13 -2.82 -4.66
C SER A 26 6.04 -1.43 -4.02
N LEU A 27 5.04 -1.19 -3.16
CA LEU A 27 4.93 0.04 -2.36
C LEU A 27 6.10 0.15 -1.37
N LEU A 28 6.40 -0.91 -0.63
CA LEU A 28 7.53 -0.91 0.30
C LEU A 28 8.87 -0.62 -0.41
N GLU A 29 9.11 -1.23 -1.57
CA GLU A 29 10.31 -1.02 -2.38
C GLU A 29 10.45 0.44 -2.85
N LYS A 30 9.36 1.07 -3.30
CA LYS A 30 9.35 2.50 -3.69
C LYS A 30 9.80 3.42 -2.56
N HIS A 31 9.50 3.06 -1.32
CA HIS A 31 9.90 3.80 -0.12
C HIS A 31 11.23 3.31 0.49
N GLY A 32 11.94 2.38 -0.18
CA GLY A 32 13.19 1.82 0.32
C GLY A 32 13.04 1.00 1.60
N LYS A 33 11.84 0.47 1.86
CA LYS A 33 11.51 -0.31 3.06
C LYS A 33 11.63 -1.80 2.79
N ASN A 34 12.13 -2.54 3.78
CA ASN A 34 12.23 -3.99 3.73
C ASN A 34 11.08 -4.63 4.54
N PRO A 35 10.24 -5.51 3.95
CA PRO A 35 9.15 -6.17 4.65
C PRO A 35 9.61 -6.99 5.87
N ASP A 36 10.81 -7.55 5.88
CA ASP A 36 11.31 -8.37 7.00
C ASP A 36 11.64 -7.55 8.26
N SER A 37 12.06 -6.30 8.07
CA SER A 37 12.42 -5.35 9.13
C SER A 37 11.40 -4.23 9.32
N LEU A 38 10.26 -4.28 8.62
CA LEU A 38 9.26 -3.23 8.62
C LEU A 38 8.72 -2.96 10.04
N THR A 39 8.74 -1.68 10.43
CA THR A 39 8.13 -1.23 11.67
C THR A 39 6.69 -0.73 11.43
N LEU A 40 5.91 -0.61 12.51
CA LEU A 40 4.56 -0.04 12.42
C LEU A 40 4.55 1.42 11.97
N GLU A 41 5.58 2.19 12.29
CA GLU A 41 5.68 3.59 11.90
C GLU A 41 5.93 3.72 10.40
N GLU A 42 6.87 2.96 9.87
CA GLU A 42 7.16 2.91 8.43
C GLU A 42 5.97 2.36 7.64
N LEU A 43 5.27 1.35 8.17
CA LEU A 43 4.02 0.89 7.55
C LEU A 43 2.99 2.03 7.44
N ARG A 44 2.80 2.81 8.51
CA ARG A 44 1.83 3.92 8.51
C ARG A 44 2.21 4.97 7.48
N GLU A 45 3.49 5.30 7.36
CA GLU A 45 3.99 6.25 6.37
C GLU A 45 3.68 5.80 4.93
N VAL A 46 4.03 4.56 4.59
CA VAL A 46 3.79 3.99 3.25
C VAL A 46 2.28 3.94 2.93
N MET A 47 1.45 3.54 3.89
CA MET A 47 0.00 3.46 3.69
C MET A 47 -0.66 4.84 3.57
N ALA A 48 -0.17 5.85 4.29
CA ALA A 48 -0.69 7.21 4.16
C ALA A 48 -0.43 7.79 2.76
N GLU A 49 0.77 7.59 2.22
CA GLU A 49 1.13 8.03 0.88
C GLU A 49 0.33 7.28 -0.20
N TYR A 50 0.18 5.95 -0.06
CA TYR A 50 -0.65 5.15 -0.96
C TYR A 50 -2.10 5.66 -1.01
N LEU A 51 -2.72 5.89 0.15
CA LEU A 51 -4.10 6.41 0.21
C LEU A 51 -4.21 7.80 -0.42
N GLN A 52 -3.22 8.67 -0.21
CA GLN A 52 -3.21 9.99 -0.84
C GLN A 52 -3.14 9.88 -2.37
N MET A 53 -2.32 8.98 -2.90
CA MET A 53 -2.23 8.73 -4.35
C MET A 53 -3.57 8.23 -4.90
N VAL A 54 -4.21 7.26 -4.24
CA VAL A 54 -5.53 6.74 -4.64
C VAL A 54 -6.58 7.86 -4.66
N PHE A 55 -6.61 8.74 -3.65
CA PHE A 55 -7.54 9.87 -3.64
C PHE A 55 -7.30 10.85 -4.78
N LEU A 56 -6.03 11.10 -5.14
CA LEU A 56 -5.68 11.95 -6.28
C LEU A 56 -6.13 11.32 -7.60
N GLU A 57 -5.92 10.01 -7.79
CA GLU A 57 -6.38 9.28 -8.98
C GLU A 57 -7.91 9.38 -9.12
N MET A 58 -8.65 9.15 -8.03
CA MET A 58 -10.11 9.28 -8.03
C MET A 58 -10.59 10.69 -8.41
N HIS A 59 -9.91 11.75 -7.94
CA HIS A 59 -10.27 13.13 -8.30
C HIS A 59 -9.94 13.49 -9.75
N VAL A 60 -8.91 12.86 -10.33
CA VAL A 60 -8.54 13.05 -11.73
C VAL A 60 -9.55 12.37 -12.66
N GLU A 61 -10.04 11.18 -12.29
CA GLU A 61 -11.06 10.46 -13.07
C GLU A 61 -12.39 11.24 -13.15
N ASP A 62 -12.85 11.85 -12.06
CA ASP A 62 -14.07 12.68 -12.04
C ASP A 62 -13.98 13.93 -12.95
N GLY A 63 -12.77 14.46 -13.16
CA GLY A 63 -12.54 15.63 -14.02
C GLY A 63 -12.50 15.32 -15.52
N ALA A 64 -12.24 14.07 -15.91
CA ALA A 64 -12.06 13.66 -17.30
C ALA A 64 -13.37 13.26 -18.01
N GLU A 65 -14.41 12.85 -17.27
CA GLU A 65 -15.74 12.56 -17.84
C GLU A 65 -16.61 13.81 -18.06
N SER A 66 -16.14 14.99 -17.61
CA SER A 66 -16.89 16.26 -17.67
C SER A 66 -16.42 17.23 -18.77
N ALA A 67 -15.53 16.81 -19.69
CA ALA A 67 -14.92 17.66 -20.72
C ALA A 67 -15.25 17.24 -22.15
#